data_AF-A0AAE1W6M4-F1
#
_entry.id   AF-A0AAE1W6M4-F1
#
_cell.length_a   1.000
_cell.length_b   1.000
_cell.length_c   1.000
_cell.angle_alpha   90.00
_cell.angle_beta   90.00
_cell.angle_gamma   90.00
#
_symmetry.space_group_name_H-M   'P 1'
#
loop_
_entity.id
_entity.type
_entity.pdbx_description
1 polymer ?
#
loop_
_entity_poly.entity_id
_entity_poly.type
_entity_poly.pdbx_seq_one_letter_code
_entity_poly.pdbx_strand_id
1 'polypeptide(L)'
;MLCQTSGIPVSEICEHRFLLYDKEATQHIFEVSAGLDSLVLGEGQILAQVKQVVKVGQGVVGFGRNISGLFKHAITVGKRVRAETNIAAGAVSVSSAAVELALMKLPETSHATARMLIIGAGKMGKLVIKHLVAKGCTKMVVVNRSEDRVAAIS
;
A
#
# COMPACT_ATOMS: atom_id res chain seq x y z
N MET A 1 -6.46 -25.48 0.45
CA MET A 1 -6.95 -24.21 -0.14
C MET A 1 -5.84 -23.42 -0.81
N LEU A 2 -4.80 -22.91 -0.10
CA LEU A 2 -3.75 -22.08 -0.72
C LEU A 2 -3.07 -22.73 -1.94
N CYS A 3 -2.58 -23.97 -1.82
CA CYS A 3 -2.00 -24.73 -2.94
C CYS A 3 -2.97 -24.91 -4.12
N GLN A 4 -4.26 -25.18 -3.84
CA GLN A 4 -5.27 -25.36 -4.88
C GLN A 4 -5.60 -24.06 -5.62
N THR A 5 -5.54 -22.91 -4.93
CA THR A 5 -5.84 -21.60 -5.53
C THR A 5 -4.64 -20.96 -6.21
N SER A 6 -3.41 -21.24 -5.76
CA SER A 6 -2.19 -20.66 -6.32
C SER A 6 -1.49 -21.56 -7.33
N GLY A 7 -1.74 -22.87 -7.32
CA GLY A 7 -1.01 -23.87 -8.09
C GLY A 7 0.40 -24.18 -7.56
N ILE A 8 0.81 -23.55 -6.45
CA ILE A 8 2.15 -23.74 -5.86
C ILE A 8 2.16 -25.01 -5.00
N PRO A 9 3.17 -25.89 -5.11
CA PRO A 9 3.29 -27.09 -4.28
C PRO A 9 3.29 -26.79 -2.77
N VAL A 10 2.74 -27.71 -1.98
CA VAL A 10 2.65 -27.54 -0.52
C VAL A 10 4.03 -27.40 0.13
N SER A 11 5.04 -28.13 -0.38
CA SER A 11 6.42 -28.04 0.12
C SER A 11 6.97 -26.62 0.03
N GLU A 12 6.83 -25.98 -1.14
CA GLU A 12 7.29 -24.62 -1.38
C GLU A 12 6.50 -23.59 -0.54
N ILE A 13 5.19 -23.78 -0.38
CA ILE A 13 4.38 -22.95 0.52
C ILE A 13 4.89 -23.08 1.97
N CYS A 14 5.18 -24.30 2.42
CA CYS A 14 5.66 -24.54 3.79
C CYS A 14 7.00 -23.87 4.06
N GLU A 15 7.90 -23.79 3.08
CA GLU A 15 9.20 -23.11 3.20
C GLU A 15 9.07 -21.59 3.37
N HIS A 16 8.05 -20.98 2.78
CA HIS A 16 7.85 -19.53 2.81
C HIS A 16 6.64 -19.07 3.65
N ARG A 17 5.98 -19.98 4.38
CA ARG A 17 4.77 -19.66 5.15
C ARG A 17 5.12 -18.86 6.39
N PHE A 18 4.53 -17.68 6.48
CA PHE A 18 4.46 -16.92 7.72
C PHE A 18 3.30 -17.41 8.60
N LEU A 19 3.56 -17.69 9.88
CA LEU A 19 2.57 -18.26 10.80
C LEU A 19 2.74 -17.71 12.21
N LEU A 20 1.68 -17.11 12.73
CA LEU A 20 1.57 -16.60 14.10
C LEU A 20 0.24 -17.06 14.69
N TYR A 21 0.16 -17.13 16.02
CA TYR A 21 -1.03 -17.55 16.74
C TYR A 21 -1.49 -16.47 17.72
N ASP A 22 -2.78 -16.49 18.07
CA ASP A 22 -3.38 -15.72 19.16
C ASP A 22 -2.86 -14.28 19.36
N LYS A 23 -2.03 -14.07 20.39
CA LYS A 23 -1.53 -12.75 20.77
C LYS A 23 -0.55 -12.22 19.74
N GLU A 24 0.33 -13.05 19.23
CA GLU A 24 1.30 -12.71 18.19
C GLU A 24 0.58 -12.35 16.89
N ALA A 25 -0.47 -13.09 16.51
CA ALA A 25 -1.28 -12.78 15.35
C ALA A 25 -2.02 -11.43 15.50
N THR A 26 -2.55 -11.17 16.71
CA THR A 26 -3.20 -9.89 17.05
C THR A 26 -2.22 -8.72 17.03
N GLN A 27 -1.03 -8.91 17.59
CA GLN A 27 0.04 -7.93 17.59
C GLN A 27 0.47 -7.59 16.16
N HIS A 28 0.71 -8.60 15.33
CA HIS A 28 1.15 -8.40 13.96
C HIS A 28 0.13 -7.62 13.12
N ILE A 29 -1.17 -7.94 13.18
CA ILE A 29 -2.17 -7.15 12.44
C ILE A 29 -2.26 -5.69 12.94
N PHE A 30 -1.97 -5.43 14.21
CA PHE A 30 -1.89 -4.08 14.76
C PHE A 30 -0.66 -3.33 14.24
N GLU A 31 0.51 -3.97 14.21
CA GLU A 31 1.75 -3.42 13.65
C GLU A 31 1.61 -3.11 12.16
N VAL A 32 1.07 -4.05 11.39
CA VAL A 32 0.76 -3.88 9.96
C VAL A 32 -0.23 -2.74 9.74
N SER A 33 -1.32 -2.68 10.52
CA SER A 33 -2.34 -1.61 10.41
C SER A 33 -1.82 -0.23 10.83
N ALA A 34 -0.83 -0.20 11.73
CA ALA A 34 -0.12 1.00 12.13
C ALA A 34 0.95 1.42 11.09
N GLY A 35 1.31 0.53 10.17
CA GLY A 35 2.36 0.74 9.18
C GLY A 35 3.78 0.61 9.75
N LEU A 36 3.94 -0.11 10.87
CA LEU A 36 5.23 -0.44 11.48
C LEU A 36 5.91 -1.60 10.76
N ASP A 37 5.12 -2.57 10.31
CA ASP A 37 5.56 -3.69 9.49
C ASP A 37 5.09 -3.47 8.04
N SER A 38 5.72 -2.49 7.40
CA SER A 38 5.44 -2.09 6.03
C SER A 38 6.76 -1.78 5.33
N LEU A 39 6.87 -2.12 4.04
CA LEU A 39 7.99 -1.70 3.18
C LEU A 39 8.24 -0.20 3.26
N VAL A 40 7.18 0.56 3.54
CA VAL A 40 7.30 1.98 3.84
C VAL A 40 6.57 2.34 5.13
N LEU A 41 7.36 2.75 6.11
CA LEU A 41 6.91 3.11 7.44
C LEU A 41 5.88 4.24 7.37
N GLY A 42 4.74 4.03 8.02
CA GLY A 42 3.69 5.05 8.12
C GLY A 42 2.84 5.25 6.86
N GLU A 43 2.91 4.36 5.86
CA GLU A 43 2.03 4.44 4.69
C GLU A 43 0.55 4.23 5.07
N GLY A 44 -0.33 5.15 4.65
CA GLY A 44 -1.76 5.11 5.01
C GLY A 44 -2.61 4.11 4.22
N GLN A 45 -2.06 3.47 3.18
CA GLN A 45 -2.81 2.58 2.30
C GLN A 45 -3.25 1.29 2.98
N ILE A 46 -2.39 0.71 3.81
CA ILE A 46 -2.69 -0.54 4.54
C ILE A 46 -3.89 -0.33 5.46
N LEU A 47 -3.90 0.74 6.26
CA LEU A 47 -5.04 1.07 7.12
C LEU A 47 -6.35 1.26 6.31
N ALA A 48 -6.26 1.81 5.08
CA ALA A 48 -7.42 1.93 4.20
C ALA A 48 -7.88 0.56 3.67
N GLN A 49 -6.98 -0.38 3.40
CA GLN A 49 -7.32 -1.75 3.03
C GLN A 49 -7.99 -2.49 4.19
N VAL A 50 -7.49 -2.36 5.42
CA VAL A 50 -8.09 -2.97 6.61
C VAL A 50 -9.53 -2.47 6.81
N LYS A 51 -9.77 -1.15 6.63
CA LYS A 51 -11.13 -0.58 6.62
C LYS A 51 -12.01 -1.18 5.51
N GLN A 52 -11.46 -1.39 4.33
CA GLN A 52 -12.19 -1.98 3.21
C GLN A 52 -12.54 -3.45 3.48
N VAL A 53 -11.67 -4.24 4.13
CA VAL A 53 -11.98 -5.62 4.55
C VAL A 53 -13.19 -5.63 5.48
N VAL A 54 -13.21 -4.77 6.50
CA VAL A 54 -14.38 -4.68 7.40
C VAL A 54 -15.63 -4.28 6.63
N LYS A 55 -15.53 -3.34 5.68
CA LYS A 55 -16.67 -2.89 4.85
C LYS A 55 -17.22 -4.02 3.97
N VAL A 56 -16.35 -4.76 3.28
CA VAL A 56 -16.75 -5.86 2.37
C VAL A 56 -17.22 -7.09 3.15
N GLY A 57 -16.63 -7.34 4.32
CA GLY A 57 -17.01 -8.46 5.18
C GLY A 57 -18.38 -8.29 5.86
N GLN A 58 -18.97 -7.09 5.83
CA GLN A 58 -20.35 -6.91 6.30
C GLN A 58 -21.31 -7.75 5.45
N GLY A 59 -22.05 -8.64 6.10
CA GLY A 59 -22.97 -9.56 5.43
C GLY A 59 -22.34 -10.88 4.95
N VAL A 60 -21.03 -11.06 5.12
CA VAL A 60 -20.35 -12.34 4.82
C VAL A 60 -20.41 -13.24 6.05
N VAL A 61 -21.10 -14.38 5.95
CA VAL A 61 -21.28 -15.34 7.06
C VAL A 61 -19.96 -15.79 7.67
N GLY A 62 -18.93 -16.00 6.85
CA GLY A 62 -17.59 -16.39 7.30
C GLY A 62 -16.80 -15.28 8.02
N PHE A 63 -17.22 -14.02 7.92
CA PHE A 63 -16.59 -12.89 8.61
C PHE A 63 -17.20 -12.69 10.00
N GLY A 64 -17.02 -13.72 10.84
CA GLY A 64 -17.64 -13.81 12.17
C GLY A 64 -17.16 -12.76 13.18
N ARG A 65 -17.79 -12.77 14.36
CA ARG A 65 -17.61 -11.75 15.41
C ARG A 65 -16.15 -11.57 15.84
N ASN A 66 -15.39 -12.66 15.99
CA ASN A 66 -14.01 -12.59 16.47
C ASN A 66 -13.09 -11.89 15.44
N ILE A 67 -13.13 -12.32 14.17
CA ILE A 67 -12.34 -11.70 13.10
C ILE A 67 -12.79 -10.26 12.85
N SER A 68 -14.10 -10.00 12.79
CA SER A 68 -14.60 -8.63 12.65
C SER A 68 -14.16 -7.72 13.81
N GLY A 69 -14.19 -8.23 15.04
CA GLY A 69 -13.73 -7.54 16.23
C GLY A 69 -12.24 -7.20 16.17
N LEU A 70 -11.41 -8.17 15.75
CA LEU A 70 -9.97 -7.99 15.57
C LEU A 70 -9.67 -6.88 14.55
N PHE A 71 -10.26 -6.96 13.36
CA PHE A 71 -10.02 -5.96 12.30
C PHE A 71 -10.54 -4.56 12.69
N LYS A 72 -11.66 -4.45 13.42
CA LYS A 72 -12.15 -3.16 13.94
C LYS A 72 -11.18 -2.57 14.96
N HIS A 73 -10.63 -3.39 15.87
CA HIS A 73 -9.59 -2.93 16.81
C HIS A 73 -8.32 -2.52 16.08
N ALA A 74 -7.89 -3.26 15.06
CA ALA A 74 -6.73 -2.91 14.25
C ALA A 74 -6.87 -1.53 13.58
N ILE A 75 -8.08 -1.17 13.12
CA ILE A 75 -8.38 0.16 12.59
C ILE A 75 -8.21 1.23 13.68
N THR A 76 -8.70 0.98 14.89
CA THR A 76 -8.57 1.90 16.03
C THR A 76 -7.10 2.10 16.38
N VAL A 77 -6.32 1.02 16.49
CA VAL A 77 -4.88 1.08 16.78
C VAL A 77 -4.15 1.87 15.70
N GLY A 78 -4.36 1.55 14.42
CA GLY A 78 -3.71 2.26 13.32
C GLY A 78 -4.06 3.76 13.27
N LYS A 79 -5.30 4.13 13.61
CA LYS A 79 -5.68 5.56 13.74
C LYS A 79 -4.95 6.24 14.91
N ARG A 80 -4.90 5.58 16.08
CA ARG A 80 -4.24 6.12 17.27
C ARG A 80 -2.75 6.33 17.05
N VAL A 81 -2.03 5.32 16.55
CA VAL A 81 -0.60 5.43 16.26
C VAL A 81 -0.30 6.60 15.31
N ARG A 82 -1.11 6.80 14.26
CA ARG A 82 -0.90 7.93 13.33
C ARG A 82 -1.22 9.30 13.93
N ALA A 83 -2.12 9.37 14.92
CA ALA A 83 -2.52 10.62 15.56
C ALA A 83 -1.61 10.99 16.74
N GLU A 84 -1.14 9.98 17.47
CA GLU A 84 -0.34 10.13 18.68
C GLU A 84 1.17 10.09 18.38
N THR A 85 1.58 9.77 17.14
CA THR A 85 2.99 9.71 16.74
C THR A 85 3.24 10.42 15.41
N ASN A 86 4.50 10.82 15.17
CA ASN A 86 4.95 11.38 13.91
C ASN A 86 5.23 10.34 12.83
N ILE A 87 4.79 9.07 12.97
CA ILE A 87 5.07 8.02 11.98
C ILE A 87 4.51 8.36 10.59
N ALA A 88 3.42 9.15 10.53
CA ALA A 88 2.85 9.62 9.28
C ALA A 88 3.61 10.82 8.69
N ALA A 89 4.37 11.55 9.51
CA ALA A 89 5.15 12.70 9.09
C ALA A 89 6.40 12.22 8.37
N GLY A 90 6.49 12.49 7.06
CA GLY A 90 7.59 12.00 6.23
C GLY A 90 7.45 10.54 5.79
N ALA A 91 6.27 9.92 6.00
CA ALA A 91 5.99 8.60 5.44
C ALA A 91 6.16 8.64 3.91
N VAL A 92 7.22 8.00 3.44
CA VAL A 92 7.40 7.69 2.03
C VAL A 92 6.26 6.72 1.67
N SER A 93 5.82 6.70 0.43
CA SER A 93 4.93 5.65 -0.10
C SER A 93 5.72 4.76 -1.05
N VAL A 94 5.23 3.56 -1.35
CA VAL A 94 5.84 2.72 -2.39
C VAL A 94 5.95 3.49 -3.72
N SER A 95 4.98 4.35 -4.02
CA SER A 95 4.98 5.20 -5.21
C SER A 95 6.11 6.23 -5.22
N SER A 96 6.39 6.88 -4.08
CA SER A 96 7.50 7.84 -4.01
C SER A 96 8.86 7.13 -3.98
N ALA A 97 8.97 5.99 -3.31
CA ALA A 97 10.18 5.16 -3.33
C ALA A 97 10.52 4.70 -4.75
N ALA A 98 9.51 4.33 -5.56
CA ALA A 98 9.69 4.00 -6.96
C ALA A 98 10.25 5.17 -7.78
N VAL A 99 9.80 6.40 -7.52
CA VAL A 99 10.30 7.61 -8.20
C VAL A 99 11.74 7.92 -7.77
N GLU A 100 12.05 7.86 -6.48
CA GLU A 100 13.42 8.06 -5.97
C GLU A 100 14.38 7.02 -6.57
N LEU A 101 13.97 5.76 -6.62
CA LEU A 101 14.77 4.70 -7.22
C LEU A 101 14.99 4.94 -8.72
N ALA A 102 13.95 5.37 -9.45
CA ALA A 102 14.08 5.69 -10.86
C ALA A 102 15.09 6.83 -11.10
N LEU A 103 15.01 7.90 -10.31
CA LEU A 103 15.96 9.02 -10.39
C LEU A 103 17.38 8.60 -10.00
N MET A 104 17.54 7.77 -8.97
CA MET A 104 18.85 7.25 -8.54
C MET A 104 19.52 6.38 -9.61
N LYS A 105 18.73 5.67 -10.43
CA LYS A 105 19.24 4.83 -11.51
C LYS A 105 19.53 5.62 -12.80
N LEU A 106 19.00 6.83 -12.92
CA LEU A 106 19.28 7.72 -14.05
C LEU A 106 20.53 8.57 -13.76
N PRO A 107 21.36 8.87 -14.77
CA PRO A 107 22.41 9.88 -14.63
C PRO A 107 21.79 11.22 -14.20
N GLU A 108 22.42 11.93 -13.26
CA GLU A 108 21.93 13.23 -12.77
C GLU A 108 21.70 14.24 -13.89
N THR A 109 22.56 14.22 -14.91
CA THR A 109 22.46 15.05 -16.12
C THR A 109 21.18 14.82 -16.93
N SER A 110 20.54 13.66 -16.74
CA SER A 110 19.34 13.24 -17.46
C SER A 110 18.06 13.48 -16.68
N HIS A 111 18.11 13.89 -15.40
CA HIS A 111 16.90 14.06 -14.57
C HIS A 111 15.92 15.07 -15.17
N ALA A 112 16.43 16.18 -15.72
CA ALA A 112 15.61 17.22 -16.33
C ALA A 112 15.07 16.87 -17.74
N THR A 113 15.71 15.93 -18.45
CA THR A 113 15.39 15.60 -19.85
C THR A 113 14.71 14.23 -20.00
N ALA A 114 14.73 13.41 -18.95
CA ALA A 114 14.10 12.11 -18.93
C ALA A 114 12.59 12.22 -19.18
N ARG A 115 12.12 11.46 -20.16
CA ARG A 115 10.70 11.39 -20.51
C ARG A 115 10.00 10.39 -19.59
N MET A 116 9.02 10.86 -18.83
CA MET A 116 8.27 10.02 -17.89
C MET A 116 7.00 9.46 -18.53
N LEU A 117 6.77 8.16 -18.37
CA LEU A 117 5.56 7.46 -18.78
C LEU A 117 4.95 6.74 -17.57
N ILE A 118 3.69 7.01 -17.27
CA ILE A 118 2.93 6.36 -16.21
C ILE A 118 1.82 5.54 -16.86
N ILE A 119 1.78 4.24 -16.57
CA ILE A 119 0.69 3.36 -17.01
C ILE A 119 -0.25 3.13 -15.82
N GLY A 120 -1.46 3.67 -15.92
CA GLY A 120 -2.51 3.60 -14.92
C GLY A 120 -2.66 4.89 -14.10
N ALA A 121 -3.87 5.45 -14.09
CA ALA A 121 -4.25 6.65 -13.32
C ALA A 121 -4.99 6.30 -12.01
N GLY A 122 -4.62 5.17 -11.39
CA GLY A 122 -5.18 4.70 -10.12
C GLY A 122 -4.61 5.42 -8.90
N LYS A 123 -4.92 4.93 -7.69
CA LYS A 123 -4.39 5.50 -6.43
C LYS A 123 -2.86 5.62 -6.44
N MET A 124 -2.17 4.55 -6.87
CA MET A 124 -0.71 4.53 -6.99
C MET A 124 -0.19 5.49 -8.07
N GLY A 125 -0.80 5.46 -9.27
CA GLY A 125 -0.41 6.36 -10.36
C GLY A 125 -0.49 7.84 -9.99
N LYS A 126 -1.55 8.26 -9.27
CA LYS A 126 -1.68 9.63 -8.75
C LYS A 126 -0.55 10.01 -7.78
N LEU A 127 -0.13 9.08 -6.92
CA LEU A 127 0.99 9.32 -5.99
C LEU A 127 2.33 9.42 -6.71
N VAL A 128 2.56 8.57 -7.72
CA VAL A 128 3.75 8.65 -8.59
C VAL A 128 3.80 10.01 -9.29
N ILE A 129 2.69 10.44 -9.90
CA ILE A 129 2.58 11.74 -10.58
C ILE A 129 2.88 12.89 -9.61
N LYS A 130 2.23 12.90 -8.44
CA LYS A 130 2.47 13.93 -7.41
C LYS A 130 3.94 13.99 -6.99
N HIS A 131 4.59 12.84 -6.86
CA HIS A 131 6.00 12.79 -6.46
C HIS A 131 6.95 13.21 -7.58
N LEU A 132 6.67 12.84 -8.83
CA LEU A 132 7.41 13.33 -10.00
C LEU A 132 7.31 14.86 -10.14
N VAL A 133 6.10 15.43 -9.98
CA VAL A 133 5.90 16.88 -9.99
C VAL A 133 6.68 17.56 -8.87
N ALA A 134 6.65 17.00 -7.65
CA ALA A 134 7.43 17.52 -6.51
C ALA A 134 8.95 17.47 -6.76
N LYS A 135 9.43 16.57 -7.62
CA LYS A 135 10.83 16.47 -8.07
C LYS A 135 11.14 17.30 -9.32
N GLY A 136 10.21 18.16 -9.77
CA GLY A 136 10.41 19.08 -10.88
C GLY A 136 10.11 18.49 -12.26
N CYS A 137 9.48 17.31 -12.35
CA CYS A 137 9.02 16.78 -13.63
C CYS A 137 7.88 17.64 -14.18
N THR A 138 8.13 18.32 -15.31
CA THR A 138 7.17 19.22 -15.96
C THR A 138 6.39 18.55 -17.09
N LYS A 139 6.86 17.41 -17.59
CA LYS A 139 6.24 16.70 -18.70
C LYS A 139 6.25 15.20 -18.48
N MET A 140 5.06 14.61 -18.56
CA MET A 140 4.87 13.17 -18.47
C MET A 140 3.70 12.74 -19.36
N VAL A 141 3.70 11.47 -19.75
CA VAL A 141 2.60 10.83 -20.46
C VAL A 141 1.90 9.88 -19.49
N VAL A 142 0.57 9.96 -19.42
CA VAL A 142 -0.25 9.05 -18.60
C VAL A 142 -1.14 8.23 -19.51
N VAL A 143 -0.95 6.91 -19.49
CA VAL A 143 -1.77 5.96 -20.25
C VAL A 143 -2.75 5.32 -19.30
N ASN A 144 -4.05 5.42 -19.58
CA ASN A 144 -5.07 4.82 -18.73
C ASN A 144 -6.26 4.32 -19.55
N ARG A 145 -6.97 3.31 -19.03
CA ARG A 145 -8.15 2.73 -19.70
C ARG A 145 -9.32 3.72 -19.83
N SER A 146 -9.49 4.61 -18.85
CA SER A 146 -10.58 5.60 -18.81
C SER A 146 -9.96 7.00 -18.72
N GLU A 147 -10.33 7.85 -19.66
CA GLU A 147 -9.82 9.22 -19.76
C GLU A 147 -10.26 10.09 -18.57
N ASP A 148 -11.51 9.94 -18.10
CA ASP A 148 -12.04 10.67 -16.94
C ASP A 148 -11.15 10.58 -15.70
N ARG A 149 -10.52 9.42 -15.50
CA ARG A 149 -9.61 9.23 -14.35
C ARG A 149 -8.32 10.03 -14.49
N VAL A 150 -7.85 10.28 -15.71
CA VAL A 150 -6.68 11.12 -16.00
C VAL A 150 -7.08 12.58 -15.88
N ALA A 151 -8.22 12.98 -16.43
CA ALA A 151 -8.74 14.35 -16.33
C ALA A 151 -8.99 14.77 -14.86
N ALA A 152 -9.36 13.82 -14.00
CA ALA A 152 -9.52 14.03 -12.55
C ALA A 152 -8.18 14.00 -11.76
N ILE A 153 -7.03 14.05 -12.43
CA ILE A 153 -5.72 14.26 -11.79
C ILE A 153 -5.39 15.75 -11.91
N SER A 154 -5.53 16.46 -10.79
CA SER A 154 -5.12 17.85 -10.61
C SER A 154 -3.70 17.92 -10.05
#